data_AF-C0C6X6-F1
#
_entry.id   AF-C0C6X6-F1
#
_cell.length_a   1.000
_cell.length_b   1.000
_cell.length_c   1.000
_cell.angle_alpha   90.00
_cell.angle_beta   90.00
_cell.angle_gamma   90.00
#
_symmetry.space_group_name_H-M   'P 1'
#
loop_
_entity.id
_entity.type
_entity.pdbx_description
1 polymer ?
#
loop_
_entity_poly.entity_id
_entity_poly.type
_entity_poly.pdbx_seq_one_letter_code
_entity_poly.pdbx_strand_id
1 'polypeptide(L)'
;ERCLYRLYKRGLRNVVVWLEDMTADPDKLRRLRSLGMNLVFFDSDKGLPYADCVALDNRLAVQTLYEELVRQGYKDIAYIGWDLQEAYSIRTRRQAYKEAAGPAARLLCLPWKDAEKSEAMLGRLMTPADAQPDAVICSDRESGELTVETFRKSHAAVKIAAVDELAKSDRAEVIMYRQDLYAAVERIFTCL
;
A
#
# COMPACT_ATOMS: atom_id res chain seq x y z
N GLU A 1 -10.67 15.16 12.97
CA GLU A 1 -11.35 16.45 12.65
C GLU A 1 -11.34 17.49 13.78
N ARG A 2 -11.59 17.16 15.06
CA ARG A 2 -11.46 18.14 16.17
C ARG A 2 -10.07 18.81 16.22
N CYS A 3 -9.02 18.06 15.91
CA CYS A 3 -7.66 18.60 15.77
C CYS A 3 -7.58 19.67 14.66
N LEU A 4 -8.16 19.42 13.49
CA LEU A 4 -8.17 20.36 12.37
C LEU A 4 -8.86 21.68 12.73
N TYR A 5 -10.01 21.62 13.40
CA TYR A 5 -10.68 22.84 13.87
C TYR A 5 -9.86 23.61 14.93
N ARG A 6 -9.11 22.91 15.79
CA ARG A 6 -8.17 23.56 16.73
C ARG A 6 -7.03 24.28 15.99
N LEU A 7 -6.51 23.69 14.91
CA LEU A 7 -5.49 24.33 14.05
C LEU A 7 -6.07 25.58 13.38
N TYR A 8 -7.29 25.49 12.82
CA TYR A 8 -7.99 26.63 12.23
C TYR A 8 -8.14 27.79 13.20
N LYS A 9 -8.57 27.53 14.45
CA LYS A 9 -8.69 28.56 15.49
C LYS A 9 -7.36 29.23 15.87
N ARG A 10 -6.23 28.60 15.55
CA ARG A 10 -4.87 29.15 15.73
C ARG A 10 -4.34 29.85 14.46
N GLY A 11 -5.16 30.04 13.44
CA GLY A 11 -4.77 30.66 12.17
C GLY A 11 -4.10 29.72 11.18
N LEU A 12 -3.95 28.42 11.50
CA LEU A 12 -3.36 27.42 10.61
C LEU A 12 -4.45 26.87 9.68
N ARG A 13 -4.40 27.29 8.41
CA ARG A 13 -5.43 26.96 7.41
C ARG A 13 -5.01 25.89 6.41
N ASN A 14 -3.70 25.71 6.20
CA ASN A 14 -3.14 24.75 5.27
C ASN A 14 -2.71 23.50 6.04
N VAL A 15 -3.32 22.36 5.74
CA VAL A 15 -3.07 21.11 6.48
C VAL A 15 -2.97 19.93 5.53
N VAL A 16 -1.95 19.11 5.75
CA VAL A 16 -1.81 17.79 5.14
C VAL A 16 -2.37 16.75 6.14
N VAL A 17 -3.22 15.87 5.65
CA VAL A 17 -3.86 14.83 6.45
C VAL A 17 -3.43 13.46 5.93
N TRP A 18 -2.73 12.70 6.77
CA TRP A 18 -2.47 11.29 6.55
C TRP A 18 -3.29 10.49 7.57
N LEU A 19 -4.23 9.69 7.07
CA LEU A 19 -5.20 9.00 7.92
C LEU A 19 -4.69 7.68 8.49
N GLU A 20 -3.73 7.02 7.83
CA GLU A 20 -3.35 5.64 8.12
C GLU A 20 -4.58 4.71 8.12
N ASP A 21 -5.10 4.33 9.30
CA ASP A 21 -6.31 3.51 9.50
C ASP A 21 -7.53 4.31 9.99
N MET A 22 -7.40 5.63 10.17
CA MET A 22 -8.48 6.50 10.61
C MET A 22 -9.50 6.78 9.50
N THR A 23 -10.74 7.07 9.91
CA THR A 23 -11.79 7.55 9.01
C THR A 23 -11.92 9.08 9.10
N ALA A 24 -12.49 9.66 8.05
CA ALA A 24 -12.86 11.07 8.02
C ALA A 24 -14.35 11.22 7.75
N ASP A 25 -15.01 12.08 8.52
CA ASP A 25 -16.41 12.41 8.36
C ASP A 25 -16.61 13.44 7.23
N PRO A 26 -17.28 13.09 6.13
CA PRO A 26 -17.45 13.98 4.96
C PRO A 26 -18.15 15.30 5.31
N ASP A 27 -19.10 15.30 6.23
CA ASP A 27 -19.81 16.52 6.63
C ASP A 27 -18.90 17.46 7.40
N LYS A 28 -18.02 16.92 8.25
CA LYS A 28 -17.01 17.72 8.94
C LYS A 28 -15.96 18.25 7.98
N LEU A 29 -15.52 17.47 7.00
CA LEU A 29 -14.59 17.92 5.96
C LEU A 29 -15.19 19.07 5.15
N ARG A 30 -16.43 18.92 4.70
CA ARG A 30 -17.18 19.99 4.02
C ARG A 30 -17.20 21.28 4.85
N ARG A 31 -17.54 21.19 6.14
CA ARG A 31 -17.56 22.36 7.04
C ARG A 31 -16.19 23.02 7.18
N LEU A 32 -15.12 22.24 7.37
CA LEU A 32 -13.76 22.77 7.46
C LEU A 32 -13.35 23.47 6.16
N ARG A 33 -13.70 22.90 5.00
CA ARG A 33 -13.50 23.53 3.69
C ARG A 33 -14.28 24.83 3.56
N SER A 34 -15.56 24.85 3.95
CA SER A 34 -16.39 26.07 3.96
C SER A 34 -15.88 27.17 4.89
N LEU A 35 -15.16 26.81 5.96
CA LEU A 35 -14.48 27.76 6.84
C LEU A 35 -13.17 28.30 6.23
N GLY A 36 -12.77 27.84 5.04
CA GLY A 36 -11.56 28.28 4.36
C GLY A 36 -10.29 27.53 4.77
N MET A 37 -10.41 26.29 5.25
CA MET A 37 -9.24 25.41 5.35
C MET A 37 -8.87 24.82 3.99
N ASN A 38 -7.57 24.82 3.68
CA ASN A 38 -6.97 24.06 2.59
C ASN A 38 -6.49 22.73 3.17
N LEU A 39 -7.09 21.65 2.68
CA LEU A 39 -6.85 20.30 3.14
C LEU A 39 -6.31 19.49 1.96
N VAL A 40 -5.20 18.80 2.18
CA VAL A 40 -4.65 17.82 1.24
C VAL A 40 -4.54 16.48 1.95
N PHE A 41 -5.19 15.46 1.41
CA PHE A 41 -5.11 14.10 1.92
C PHE A 41 -3.96 13.36 1.24
N PHE A 42 -3.06 12.80 2.03
CA PHE A 42 -1.95 11.99 1.54
C PHE A 42 -2.29 10.50 1.63
N ASP A 43 -2.00 9.77 0.55
CA ASP A 43 -2.23 8.34 0.39
C ASP A 43 -3.67 7.88 0.67
N SER A 44 -4.65 8.74 0.38
CA SER A 44 -6.06 8.48 0.68
C SER A 44 -7.00 9.18 -0.30
N ASP A 45 -8.13 8.53 -0.60
CA ASP A 45 -9.24 9.09 -1.37
C ASP A 45 -10.34 9.71 -0.49
N LYS A 46 -10.23 9.58 0.84
CA LYS A 46 -11.27 10.00 1.80
C LYS A 46 -11.46 11.52 1.89
N GLY A 47 -10.58 12.31 1.25
CA GLY A 47 -10.72 13.76 1.16
C GLY A 47 -11.75 14.24 0.13
N LEU A 48 -12.06 13.41 -0.87
CA LEU A 48 -12.94 13.78 -1.97
C LEU A 48 -14.41 13.93 -1.52
N PRO A 49 -15.18 14.86 -2.12
CA PRO A 49 -14.79 15.88 -3.09
C PRO A 49 -14.35 17.20 -2.42
N TYR A 50 -14.15 17.22 -1.10
CA TYR A 50 -13.99 18.45 -0.32
C TYR A 50 -12.54 18.89 -0.10
N ALA A 51 -11.59 18.04 -0.49
CA ALA A 51 -10.15 18.24 -0.35
C ALA A 51 -9.41 17.59 -1.52
N ASP A 52 -8.24 18.12 -1.84
CA ASP A 52 -7.34 17.49 -2.81
C ASP A 52 -6.72 16.22 -2.21
N CYS A 53 -6.42 15.25 -3.05
CA CYS A 53 -5.83 13.98 -2.65
C CYS A 53 -4.56 13.73 -3.46
N VAL A 54 -3.46 13.43 -2.79
CA VAL A 54 -2.18 13.08 -3.39
C VAL A 54 -1.81 11.67 -2.95
N ALA A 55 -1.72 10.75 -3.90
CA ALA A 55 -1.38 9.36 -3.65
C ALA A 55 -0.55 8.80 -4.81
N LEU A 56 0.11 7.66 -4.55
CA LEU A 56 0.74 6.87 -5.60
C LEU A 56 -0.30 6.40 -6.61
N ASP A 57 0.06 6.29 -7.90
CA ASP A 57 -0.71 5.49 -8.85
C ASP A 57 -0.53 4.01 -8.53
N ASN A 58 -1.35 3.54 -7.59
CA ASN A 58 -1.32 2.19 -7.06
C ASN A 58 -1.63 1.13 -8.12
N ARG A 59 -2.40 1.48 -9.15
CA ARG A 59 -2.72 0.58 -10.26
C ARG A 59 -1.50 0.39 -11.15
N LEU A 60 -0.88 1.49 -11.56
CA LEU A 60 0.35 1.47 -12.35
C LEU A 60 1.48 0.72 -11.61
N ALA A 61 1.66 0.98 -10.31
CA ALA A 61 2.70 0.34 -9.52
C ALA A 61 2.60 -1.19 -9.55
N VAL A 62 1.40 -1.73 -9.29
CA VAL A 62 1.18 -3.18 -9.28
C VAL A 62 1.25 -3.78 -10.68
N GLN A 63 0.67 -3.11 -11.69
CA GLN A 63 0.76 -3.56 -13.08
C GLN A 63 2.21 -3.66 -13.55
N THR A 64 3.02 -2.63 -13.26
CA THR A 64 4.44 -2.59 -13.59
C THR A 64 5.20 -3.77 -12.96
N LEU A 65 4.97 -4.05 -11.68
CA LEU A 65 5.61 -5.18 -11.00
C LEU A 65 5.17 -6.53 -11.59
N TYR A 66 3.88 -6.69 -11.87
CA TYR A 66 3.34 -7.91 -12.44
C TYR A 66 3.91 -8.18 -13.84
N GLU A 67 3.90 -7.18 -14.71
CA GLU A 67 4.47 -7.25 -16.06
C GLU A 67 5.96 -7.57 -16.03
N GLU A 68 6.71 -6.97 -15.11
CA GLU A 68 8.14 -7.24 -14.95
C GLU A 68 8.41 -8.69 -14.51
N LEU A 69 7.61 -9.23 -13.60
CA LEU A 69 7.72 -10.64 -13.20
C LEU A 69 7.39 -11.59 -14.36
N VAL A 70 6.31 -11.33 -15.10
CA VAL A 70 5.96 -12.11 -16.29
C VAL A 70 7.07 -12.04 -17.34
N ARG A 71 7.65 -10.85 -17.57
CA ARG A 71 8.77 -10.63 -18.50
C ARG A 71 10.02 -11.42 -18.10
N GLN A 72 10.25 -11.60 -16.80
CA GLN A 72 11.33 -12.45 -16.26
C GLN A 72 11.01 -13.95 -16.29
N GLY A 73 9.79 -14.34 -16.69
CA GLY A 73 9.39 -15.73 -16.92
C GLY A 73 8.64 -16.40 -15.75
N TYR A 74 8.29 -15.65 -14.71
CA TYR A 74 7.48 -16.14 -13.59
C TYR A 74 6.02 -16.32 -14.02
N LYS A 75 5.37 -17.43 -13.63
CA LYS A 75 4.02 -17.78 -14.10
C LYS A 75 3.00 -17.84 -12.97
N ASP A 76 3.33 -18.45 -11.85
CA ASP A 76 2.52 -18.42 -10.63
C ASP A 76 2.95 -17.23 -9.77
N ILE A 77 2.25 -16.10 -9.93
CA ILE A 77 2.51 -14.86 -9.20
C ILE A 77 1.39 -14.65 -8.20
N ALA A 78 1.68 -14.80 -6.90
CA ALA A 78 0.73 -14.50 -5.83
C ALA A 78 0.87 -13.04 -5.36
N TYR A 79 -0.15 -12.55 -4.67
CA TYR A 79 -0.13 -11.23 -4.02
C TYR A 79 -0.30 -11.37 -2.51
N ILE A 80 0.55 -10.64 -1.77
CA ILE A 80 0.56 -10.58 -0.33
C ILE A 80 0.25 -9.14 0.08
N GLY A 81 -0.80 -8.94 0.86
CA GLY A 81 -1.13 -7.61 1.38
C GLY A 81 -2.04 -7.71 2.59
N TRP A 82 -2.52 -6.59 3.10
CA TRP A 82 -3.29 -6.55 4.34
C TRP A 82 -4.80 -6.69 4.15
N ASP A 83 -5.49 -7.13 5.19
CA ASP A 83 -6.94 -7.21 5.26
C ASP A 83 -7.65 -5.87 5.55
N LEU A 84 -6.96 -4.73 5.43
CA LEU A 84 -7.51 -3.38 5.64
C LEU A 84 -8.14 -2.78 4.35
N GLN A 85 -9.38 -3.14 4.03
CA GLN A 85 -10.05 -2.69 2.77
C GLN A 85 -10.39 -1.21 2.71
N GLU A 86 -10.50 -0.56 3.86
CA GLU A 86 -10.87 0.85 3.93
C GLU A 86 -9.74 1.76 3.45
N ALA A 87 -8.49 1.31 3.60
CA ALA A 87 -7.32 2.01 3.11
C ALA A 87 -7.27 2.00 1.58
N TYR A 88 -7.16 3.20 1.01
CA TYR A 88 -7.17 3.44 -0.43
C TYR A 88 -6.07 2.65 -1.16
N SER A 89 -4.83 2.75 -0.69
CA SER A 89 -3.68 2.08 -1.30
C SER A 89 -3.84 0.56 -1.30
N ILE A 90 -4.21 -0.03 -0.17
CA ILE A 90 -4.39 -1.48 -0.01
C ILE A 90 -5.52 -2.03 -0.89
N ARG A 91 -6.66 -1.32 -0.95
CA ARG A 91 -7.79 -1.68 -1.83
C ARG A 91 -7.40 -1.61 -3.30
N THR A 92 -6.77 -0.52 -3.71
CA THR A 92 -6.45 -0.24 -5.12
C THR A 92 -5.36 -1.16 -5.65
N ARG A 93 -4.30 -1.41 -4.87
CA ARG A 93 -3.21 -2.34 -5.24
C ARG A 93 -3.74 -3.76 -5.43
N ARG A 94 -4.58 -4.24 -4.52
CA ARG A 94 -5.18 -5.58 -4.65
C ARG A 94 -6.08 -5.70 -5.87
N GLN A 95 -6.89 -4.68 -6.13
CA GLN A 95 -7.76 -4.67 -7.30
C GLN A 95 -6.95 -4.71 -8.60
N ALA A 96 -5.87 -3.91 -8.68
CA ALA A 96 -4.95 -3.92 -9.81
C ALA A 96 -4.27 -5.29 -10.01
N TYR A 97 -3.87 -5.97 -8.93
CA TYR A 97 -3.34 -7.33 -9.03
C TYR A 97 -4.40 -8.32 -9.55
N LYS A 98 -5.64 -8.26 -9.04
CA LYS A 98 -6.73 -9.13 -9.52
C LYS A 98 -7.00 -8.93 -11.01
N GLU A 99 -6.97 -7.68 -11.48
CA GLU A 99 -7.12 -7.36 -12.91
C GLU A 99 -5.98 -7.94 -13.74
N ALA A 100 -4.73 -7.87 -13.26
CA ALA A 100 -3.57 -8.39 -13.97
C ALA A 100 -3.51 -9.93 -13.97
N ALA A 101 -3.79 -10.57 -12.83
CA ALA A 101 -3.70 -12.02 -12.66
C ALA A 101 -4.94 -12.78 -13.18
N GLY A 102 -6.08 -12.10 -13.32
CA GLY A 102 -7.31 -12.70 -13.84
C GLY A 102 -7.93 -13.76 -12.91
N PRO A 103 -8.67 -14.75 -13.44
CA PRO A 103 -9.43 -15.72 -12.64
C PRO A 103 -8.57 -16.62 -11.73
N ALA A 104 -7.29 -16.78 -12.04
CA ALA A 104 -6.34 -17.58 -11.26
C ALA A 104 -5.62 -16.77 -10.17
N ALA A 105 -6.07 -15.54 -9.88
CA ALA A 105 -5.46 -14.67 -8.88
C ALA A 105 -5.36 -15.35 -7.51
N ARG A 106 -4.13 -15.39 -6.98
CA ARG A 106 -3.82 -15.99 -5.68
C ARG A 106 -3.49 -14.88 -4.68
N LEU A 107 -4.34 -14.76 -3.66
CA LEU A 107 -4.29 -13.68 -2.68
C LEU A 107 -4.03 -14.24 -1.29
N LEU A 108 -3.00 -13.72 -0.63
CA LEU A 108 -2.85 -13.85 0.81
C LEU A 108 -3.11 -12.49 1.46
N CYS A 109 -4.22 -12.39 2.20
CA CYS A 109 -4.57 -11.22 2.99
C CYS A 109 -4.12 -11.45 4.43
N LEU A 110 -3.03 -10.78 4.82
CA LEU A 110 -2.46 -10.78 6.15
C LEU A 110 -3.32 -9.93 7.10
N PRO A 111 -3.50 -10.35 8.36
CA PRO A 111 -4.21 -9.56 9.35
C PRO A 111 -3.45 -8.28 9.71
N TRP A 112 -4.13 -7.13 9.58
CA TRP A 112 -3.57 -5.82 9.87
C TRP A 112 -3.09 -5.73 11.32
N LYS A 113 -1.84 -5.31 11.51
CA LYS A 113 -1.19 -5.13 12.83
C LYS A 113 -1.12 -6.41 13.69
N ASP A 114 -1.17 -7.60 13.08
CA ASP A 114 -0.99 -8.89 13.77
C ASP A 114 0.14 -9.69 13.11
N ALA A 115 1.38 -9.40 13.54
CA ALA A 115 2.58 -9.97 12.97
C ALA A 115 2.67 -11.50 13.19
N GLU A 116 2.30 -11.99 14.39
CA GLU A 116 2.37 -13.42 14.72
C GLU A 116 1.46 -14.25 13.80
N LYS A 117 0.20 -13.83 13.61
CA LYS A 117 -0.70 -14.52 12.67
C LYS A 117 -0.24 -14.36 11.22
N SER A 118 0.32 -13.21 10.87
CA SER A 118 0.84 -12.96 9.51
C SER A 118 2.01 -13.88 9.18
N GLU A 119 2.97 -14.06 10.10
CA GLU A 119 4.07 -15.02 9.95
C GLU A 119 3.56 -16.45 9.83
N ALA A 120 2.60 -16.85 10.68
CA ALA A 120 2.01 -18.18 10.62
C ALA A 120 1.30 -18.44 9.27
N MET A 121 0.63 -17.42 8.70
CA MET A 121 0.01 -17.50 7.38
C MET A 121 1.05 -17.61 6.25
N LEU A 122 2.10 -16.80 6.30
CA LEU A 122 3.21 -16.86 5.32
C LEU A 122 3.92 -18.21 5.37
N GLY A 123 4.12 -18.78 6.55
CA GLY A 123 4.72 -20.11 6.72
C GLY A 123 3.91 -21.23 6.07
N ARG A 124 2.58 -21.10 5.99
CA ARG A 124 1.71 -22.10 5.32
C ARG A 124 1.92 -22.14 3.80
N LEU A 125 2.20 -20.99 3.17
CA LEU A 125 2.54 -20.93 1.74
C LEU A 125 3.78 -21.76 1.39
N MET A 126 4.63 -22.06 2.37
CA MET A 126 5.85 -22.83 2.21
C MET A 126 5.64 -24.34 2.45
N THR A 127 4.45 -24.75 2.88
CA THR A 127 4.16 -26.17 3.12
C THR A 127 3.88 -26.90 1.81
N PRO A 128 4.30 -28.16 1.63
CA PRO A 128 4.10 -28.91 0.38
C PRO A 128 2.64 -29.09 -0.04
N ALA A 129 1.70 -28.83 0.87
CA ALA A 129 0.26 -28.93 0.64
C ALA A 129 -0.25 -27.79 -0.26
N ASP A 130 0.37 -26.62 -0.20
CA ASP A 130 0.14 -25.51 -1.12
C ASP A 130 1.27 -25.48 -2.14
N ALA A 131 0.97 -25.62 -3.43
CA ALA A 131 1.98 -25.40 -4.46
C ALA A 131 2.60 -24.01 -4.24
N GLN A 132 3.91 -23.94 -4.03
CA GLN A 132 4.59 -22.68 -3.76
C GLN A 132 4.56 -21.80 -5.02
N PRO A 133 4.25 -20.49 -4.92
CA PRO A 133 4.25 -19.63 -6.09
C PRO A 133 5.68 -19.37 -6.57
N ASP A 134 5.86 -19.14 -7.87
CA ASP A 134 7.17 -18.77 -8.43
C ASP A 134 7.61 -17.38 -7.96
N ALA A 135 6.63 -16.48 -7.79
CA ALA A 135 6.86 -15.12 -7.34
C ALA A 135 5.70 -14.57 -6.49
N VAL A 136 6.00 -13.52 -5.72
CA VAL A 136 5.03 -12.79 -4.91
C VAL A 136 5.16 -11.28 -5.12
N ILE A 137 4.03 -10.58 -5.15
CA ILE A 137 3.95 -9.12 -5.08
C ILE A 137 3.45 -8.73 -3.69
N CYS A 138 4.29 -8.05 -2.93
CA CYS A 138 3.97 -7.49 -1.62
C CYS A 138 3.36 -6.08 -1.78
N SER A 139 2.28 -5.85 -1.05
CA SER A 139 1.46 -4.64 -1.12
C SER A 139 2.23 -3.37 -0.77
N ASP A 140 3.19 -3.46 0.12
CA ASP A 140 3.97 -2.33 0.65
C ASP A 140 5.27 -2.83 1.28
N ARG A 141 6.03 -1.88 1.84
CA ARG A 141 7.26 -2.14 2.57
C ARG A 141 7.08 -3.14 3.71
N GLU A 142 6.10 -2.95 4.58
CA GLU A 142 5.93 -3.77 5.79
C GLU A 142 5.60 -5.23 5.44
N SER A 143 4.70 -5.45 4.48
CA SER A 143 4.38 -6.79 4.00
C SER A 143 5.56 -7.41 3.24
N GLY A 144 6.35 -6.60 2.54
CA GLY A 144 7.58 -7.02 1.86
C GLY A 144 8.67 -7.48 2.84
N GLU A 145 8.98 -6.67 3.85
CA GLU A 145 9.98 -6.98 4.87
C GLU A 145 9.61 -8.28 5.63
N LEU A 146 8.34 -8.41 6.03
CA LEU A 146 7.83 -9.62 6.70
C LEU A 146 7.94 -10.89 5.82
N THR A 147 7.61 -10.75 4.53
CA THR A 147 7.71 -11.84 3.55
C THR A 147 9.16 -12.26 3.35
N VAL A 148 10.08 -11.29 3.16
CA VAL A 148 11.51 -11.55 3.01
C VAL A 148 12.07 -12.29 4.22
N GLU A 149 11.75 -11.82 5.43
CA GLU A 149 12.24 -12.46 6.66
C GLU A 149 11.73 -13.90 6.79
N THR A 150 10.44 -14.12 6.51
CA THR A 150 9.83 -15.44 6.63
C THR A 150 10.38 -16.42 5.58
N PHE A 151 10.49 -15.98 4.33
CA PHE A 151 10.95 -16.82 3.22
C PHE A 151 12.43 -17.18 3.34
N ARG A 152 13.24 -16.27 3.88
CA ARG A 152 14.65 -16.52 4.19
C ARG A 152 14.81 -17.60 5.26
N LYS A 153 14.04 -17.55 6.34
CA LYS A 153 14.05 -18.59 7.40
C LYS A 153 13.72 -19.98 6.83
N SER A 154 12.84 -20.04 5.85
CA SER A 154 12.38 -21.27 5.19
C SER A 154 13.18 -21.68 3.95
N HIS A 155 14.22 -20.93 3.54
CA HIS A 155 15.00 -21.16 2.31
C HIS A 155 14.12 -21.28 1.05
N ALA A 156 13.08 -20.46 0.97
CA ALA A 156 12.12 -20.46 -0.11
C ALA A 156 12.73 -19.93 -1.42
N ALA A 157 12.57 -20.66 -2.51
CA ALA A 157 13.01 -20.25 -3.84
C ALA A 157 11.94 -19.40 -4.56
N VAL A 158 11.42 -18.36 -3.90
CA VAL A 158 10.33 -17.51 -4.42
C VAL A 158 10.86 -16.11 -4.72
N LYS A 159 10.56 -15.59 -5.91
CA LYS A 159 10.93 -14.22 -6.26
C LYS A 159 10.02 -13.23 -5.56
N ILE A 160 10.60 -12.25 -4.88
CA ILE A 160 9.83 -11.21 -4.19
C ILE A 160 9.86 -9.92 -5.01
N ALA A 161 8.70 -9.32 -5.17
CA ALA A 161 8.50 -7.97 -5.64
C ALA A 161 7.70 -7.17 -4.60
N ALA A 162 7.95 -5.87 -4.45
CA ALA A 162 7.25 -5.04 -3.47
C ALA A 162 6.98 -3.63 -4.00
N VAL A 163 5.84 -3.06 -3.58
CA VAL A 163 5.63 -1.61 -3.69
C VAL A 163 6.34 -0.93 -2.52
N ASP A 164 7.06 0.13 -2.83
CA ASP A 164 7.96 0.87 -1.94
C ASP A 164 9.32 0.20 -1.65
N GLU A 165 10.27 1.00 -1.14
CA GLU A 165 11.63 0.59 -0.89
C GLU A 165 11.77 -0.15 0.45
N LEU A 166 12.29 -1.39 0.40
CA LEU A 166 12.62 -2.17 1.61
C LEU A 166 13.94 -1.69 2.26
N ALA A 167 14.17 -2.09 3.52
CA ALA A 167 15.42 -1.84 4.20
C ALA A 167 16.67 -2.32 3.41
N LYS A 168 17.80 -1.63 3.62
CA LYS A 168 19.01 -1.75 2.78
C LYS A 168 19.61 -3.16 2.65
N SER A 169 19.32 -4.08 3.57
CA SER A 169 19.83 -5.46 3.54
C SER A 169 19.20 -6.34 2.47
N ASP A 170 18.01 -6.00 1.98
CA ASP A 170 17.20 -6.92 1.15
C ASP A 170 17.14 -6.50 -0.33
N ARG A 171 17.87 -5.44 -0.71
CA ARG A 171 17.77 -4.81 -2.04
C ARG A 171 18.31 -5.65 -3.19
N ALA A 172 19.23 -6.58 -2.93
CA ALA A 172 19.91 -7.32 -3.99
C ALA A 172 19.01 -8.37 -4.68
N GLU A 173 17.94 -8.81 -4.02
CA GLU A 173 17.13 -9.95 -4.48
C GLU A 173 15.65 -9.59 -4.74
N VAL A 174 15.21 -8.39 -4.37
CA VAL A 174 13.81 -7.95 -4.47
C VAL A 174 13.61 -6.94 -5.60
N ILE A 175 12.56 -7.12 -6.42
CA ILE A 175 12.14 -6.13 -7.42
C ILE A 175 11.25 -5.10 -6.72
N MET A 176 11.58 -3.82 -6.79
CA MET A 176 10.84 -2.78 -6.05
C MET A 176 10.27 -1.72 -6.99
N TYR A 177 9.03 -1.30 -6.72
CA TYR A 177 8.46 -0.09 -7.29
C TYR A 177 8.58 1.04 -6.27
N ARG A 178 9.56 1.91 -6.42
CA ARG A 178 9.85 2.97 -5.45
C ARG A 178 8.76 4.05 -5.47
N GLN A 179 8.20 4.37 -4.31
CA GLN A 179 7.34 5.54 -4.16
C GLN A 179 8.19 6.81 -4.12
N ASP A 180 7.92 7.75 -5.05
CA ASP A 180 8.61 9.04 -5.06
C ASP A 180 7.96 10.00 -4.04
N LEU A 181 8.41 9.91 -2.79
CA LEU A 181 7.91 10.75 -1.71
C LEU A 181 8.27 12.23 -1.92
N TYR A 182 9.38 12.54 -2.60
CA TYR A 182 9.75 13.92 -2.89
C TYR A 182 8.75 14.55 -3.87
N ALA A 183 8.46 13.86 -4.98
CA ALA A 183 7.45 14.30 -5.93
C ALA A 183 6.06 14.41 -5.29
N ALA A 184 5.71 13.49 -4.38
CA ALA A 184 4.46 13.56 -3.63
C ALA A 184 4.40 14.81 -2.74
N VAL A 185 5.48 15.14 -2.02
CA VAL A 185 5.56 16.35 -1.19
C VAL A 185 5.46 17.61 -2.04
N GLU A 186 6.17 17.69 -3.18
CA GLU A 186 6.04 18.83 -4.11
C GLU A 186 4.60 18.99 -4.62
N ARG A 187 3.93 17.88 -4.94
CA ARG A 187 2.52 17.90 -5.34
C ARG A 187 1.61 18.39 -4.22
N ILE A 188 1.84 17.94 -2.98
CA ILE A 188 1.09 18.39 -1.80
C ILE A 188 1.23 19.90 -1.63
N PHE A 189 2.44 20.45 -1.74
CA PHE A 189 2.67 21.90 -1.65
C PHE A 189 2.00 22.67 -2.78
N THR A 190 1.90 22.09 -3.97
CA THR A 190 1.19 22.70 -5.11
C THR A 190 -0.33 22.77 -4.88
N CYS A 191 -0.88 21.86 -4.07
CA CYS A 191 -2.31 21.83 -3.74
C CYS A 191 -2.72 22.75 -2.58
N LEU A 192 -1.77 23.25 -1.76
CA LEU A 192 -2.05 24.07 -0.57
C LEU A 192 -2.04 25.57 -0.85
#